data_AF-A0A518DN48-F1
#
_entry.id   AF-A0A518DN48-F1
#
_cell.length_a   1.000
_cell.length_b   1.000
_cell.length_c   1.000
_cell.angle_alpha   90.00
_cell.angle_beta   90.00
_cell.angle_gamma   90.00
#
_symmetry.space_group_name_H-M   'P 1'
#
loop_
_entity.id
_entity.type
_entity.pdbx_description
1 polymer ?
#
loop_
_entity_poly.entity_id
_entity_poly.type
_entity_poly.pdbx_seq_one_letter_code
_entity_poly.pdbx_strand_id
1 'polypeptide(L)'
;MALLDLLNPWRGRRQLTELSEKLACDCRHQVWQRIVNRAGGMSPAESRGYIRARAAVVVKREVLRAVQNEQFSAPTLQRLQQLTSDAVLRLISTQLHMLQPATAPLRRAA
;
A
#
# COMPACT_ATOMS: atom_id res chain seq x y z
N MET A 1 33.74 -17.93 -11.29
CA MET A 1 32.28 -17.99 -11.12
C MET A 1 31.77 -16.61 -10.72
N ALA A 2 31.61 -15.67 -11.66
CA ALA A 2 31.24 -14.27 -11.37
C ALA A 2 30.24 -13.66 -12.37
N LEU A 3 29.61 -14.51 -13.20
CA LEU A 3 28.73 -14.06 -14.28
C LEU A 3 27.23 -14.11 -13.90
N LEU A 4 26.89 -14.66 -12.74
CA LEU A 4 25.51 -14.77 -12.25
C LEU A 4 25.08 -13.59 -11.35
N ASP A 5 26.01 -12.81 -10.81
CA ASP A 5 25.67 -11.64 -9.96
C ASP A 5 25.17 -10.43 -10.76
N LEU A 6 25.50 -10.34 -12.06
CA LEU A 6 24.96 -9.28 -12.93
C LEU A 6 23.44 -9.43 -13.20
N LEU A 7 22.88 -10.63 -13.00
CA LEU A 7 21.44 -10.90 -13.13
C LEU A 7 20.67 -10.68 -11.80
N ASN A 8 21.37 -10.37 -10.72
CA ASN A 8 20.83 -10.28 -9.37
C ASN A 8 20.01 -9.02 -8.99
N PRO A 9 19.95 -7.90 -9.76
CA PRO A 9 19.04 -6.80 -9.41
C PRO A 9 17.57 -7.16 -9.68
N TRP A 10 17.31 -8.04 -10.65
CA TRP A 10 15.96 -8.49 -10.99
C TRP A 10 15.39 -9.42 -9.91
N ARG A 11 16.23 -10.30 -9.36
CA ARG A 11 15.86 -11.20 -8.27
C ARG A 11 15.54 -10.42 -6.99
N GLY A 12 16.40 -9.44 -6.63
CA GLY A 12 16.16 -8.56 -5.49
C GLY A 12 14.89 -7.69 -5.67
N ARG A 13 14.63 -7.17 -6.88
CA ARG A 13 13.39 -6.42 -7.18
C ARG A 13 12.14 -7.27 -7.03
N ARG A 14 12.17 -8.51 -7.51
CA ARG A 14 11.04 -9.44 -7.39
C ARG A 14 10.76 -9.79 -5.93
N GLN A 15 11.81 -10.13 -5.17
CA GLN A 15 11.69 -10.42 -3.74
C GLN A 15 11.15 -9.23 -2.94
N LEU A 16 11.64 -8.01 -3.23
CA LEU A 16 11.12 -6.79 -2.59
C LEU A 16 9.65 -6.54 -2.93
N THR A 17 9.23 -6.85 -4.16
CA THR A 17 7.84 -6.70 -4.59
C THR A 17 6.95 -7.72 -3.86
N GLU A 18 7.32 -8.99 -3.86
CA GLU A 18 6.60 -10.07 -3.16
C GLU A 18 6.49 -9.78 -1.66
N LEU A 19 7.60 -9.34 -1.03
CA LEU A 19 7.60 -8.93 0.38
C LEU A 19 6.68 -7.72 0.61
N SER A 20 6.70 -6.73 -0.28
CA SER A 20 5.83 -5.55 -0.15
C SER A 20 4.35 -5.90 -0.28
N GLU A 21 3.98 -6.87 -1.12
CA GLU A 21 2.61 -7.33 -1.28
C GLU A 21 2.14 -8.08 -0.04
N LYS A 22 3.01 -8.95 0.51
CA LYS A 22 2.74 -9.63 1.78
C LYS A 22 2.52 -8.62 2.92
N LEU A 23 3.43 -7.66 3.08
CA LEU A 23 3.30 -6.61 4.09
C LEU A 23 2.06 -5.74 3.86
N ALA A 24 1.70 -5.48 2.60
CA ALA A 24 0.50 -4.72 2.29
C ALA A 24 -0.77 -5.46 2.70
N CYS A 25 -0.83 -6.78 2.51
CA CYS A 25 -1.92 -7.62 3.02
C CYS A 25 -2.04 -7.53 4.54
N ASP A 26 -0.93 -7.60 5.27
CA ASP A 26 -0.89 -7.50 6.73
C ASP A 26 -1.29 -6.11 7.22
N CYS A 27 -0.85 -5.06 6.52
CA CYS A 27 -1.20 -3.67 6.83
C CYS A 27 -2.66 -3.35 6.53
N ARG A 28 -3.25 -3.98 5.50
CA ARG A 28 -4.57 -3.62 4.96
C ARG A 28 -5.64 -3.54 6.03
N HIS A 29 -5.74 -4.56 6.89
CA HIS A 29 -6.80 -4.60 7.90
C HIS A 29 -6.67 -3.46 8.91
N GLN A 30 -5.45 -3.16 9.35
CA GLN A 30 -5.19 -2.11 10.33
C GLN A 30 -5.44 -0.71 9.75
N VAL A 31 -5.07 -0.50 8.49
CA VAL A 31 -5.34 0.77 7.81
C VAL A 31 -6.85 0.91 7.56
N TRP A 32 -7.53 -0.16 7.14
CA TRP A 32 -8.97 -0.19 6.92
C TRP A 32 -9.77 0.26 8.15
N GLN A 33 -9.47 -0.33 9.32
CA GLN A 33 -10.10 0.04 10.59
C GLN A 33 -9.99 1.53 10.92
N ARG A 34 -8.87 2.18 10.52
CA ARG A 34 -8.61 3.59 10.80
C ARG A 34 -9.32 4.56 9.85
N ILE A 35 -9.74 4.09 8.68
CA ILE A 35 -10.23 4.97 7.60
C ILE A 35 -11.70 4.75 7.25
N VAL A 36 -12.26 3.57 7.50
CA VAL A 36 -13.57 3.16 6.96
C VAL A 36 -14.68 4.16 7.31
N ASN A 37 -14.67 4.68 8.54
CA ASN A 37 -15.68 5.63 9.01
C ASN A 37 -15.58 7.04 8.37
N ARG A 38 -14.46 7.37 7.71
CA ARG A 38 -14.19 8.73 7.22
C ARG A 38 -13.97 8.81 5.71
N ALA A 39 -13.42 7.75 5.11
CA ALA A 39 -13.06 7.74 3.69
C ALA A 39 -14.27 7.58 2.75
N GLY A 40 -15.40 7.02 3.22
CA GLY A 40 -16.57 6.73 2.37
C GLY A 40 -17.24 7.98 1.76
N GLY A 41 -17.18 9.13 2.45
CA GLY A 41 -17.76 10.40 1.98
C GLY A 41 -16.79 11.33 1.27
N MET A 42 -15.53 10.93 1.08
CA MET A 42 -14.50 11.76 0.44
C MET A 42 -14.53 11.60 -1.08
N SER A 43 -14.13 12.64 -1.81
CA SER A 43 -13.82 12.51 -3.23
C SER A 43 -12.66 11.52 -3.44
N PRO A 44 -12.50 10.94 -4.65
CA PRO A 44 -11.39 10.01 -4.92
C PRO A 44 -9.99 10.58 -4.67
N ALA A 45 -9.79 11.89 -4.89
CA ALA A 45 -8.51 12.54 -4.63
C ALA A 45 -8.24 12.68 -3.12
N GLU A 46 -9.24 13.13 -2.37
CA GLU A 46 -9.17 13.29 -0.92
C GLU A 46 -8.99 11.94 -0.21
N SER A 47 -9.76 10.93 -0.62
CA SER A 47 -9.68 9.59 -0.03
C SER A 47 -8.28 9.00 -0.23
N ARG A 48 -7.69 9.15 -1.43
CA ARG A 48 -6.30 8.72 -1.70
C ARG A 48 -5.30 9.42 -0.81
N GLY A 49 -5.39 10.75 -0.67
CA GLY A 49 -4.51 11.53 0.21
C GLY A 49 -4.63 11.08 1.66
N TYR A 50 -5.87 10.89 2.13
CA TYR A 50 -6.17 10.42 3.47
C TYR A 50 -5.64 9.01 3.75
N ILE A 51 -5.85 8.07 2.82
CA ILE A 51 -5.34 6.69 2.91
C ILE A 51 -3.82 6.69 2.98
N ARG A 52 -3.12 7.43 2.10
CA ARG A 52 -1.64 7.50 2.12
C ARG A 52 -1.11 7.96 3.47
N ALA A 53 -1.67 9.03 4.02
CA ALA A 53 -1.25 9.56 5.32
C ALA A 53 -1.44 8.54 6.44
N ARG A 54 -2.57 7.81 6.46
CA ARG A 54 -2.85 6.79 7.47
C ARG A 54 -2.02 5.52 7.28
N ALA A 55 -1.80 5.12 6.03
CA ALA A 55 -1.00 3.95 5.68
C ALA A 55 0.46 4.13 6.07
N ALA A 56 1.05 5.32 5.88
CA ALA A 56 2.46 5.59 6.17
C ALA A 56 2.87 5.18 7.59
N VAL A 57 2.03 5.46 8.59
CA VAL A 57 2.29 5.11 9.99
C VAL A 57 2.29 3.60 10.21
N VAL A 58 1.31 2.89 9.63
CA VAL A 58 1.19 1.43 9.76
C VAL A 58 2.33 0.74 9.02
N VAL A 59 2.55 1.12 7.76
CA VAL A 59 3.59 0.55 6.90
C VAL A 59 4.97 0.72 7.50
N LYS A 60 5.31 1.91 8.02
CA LYS A 60 6.61 2.12 8.68
C LYS A 60 6.82 1.13 9.82
N ARG A 61 5.80 0.93 10.66
CA ARG A 61 5.89 0.01 11.80
C ARG A 61 6.00 -1.45 11.37
N GLU A 62 5.18 -1.90 10.42
CA GLU A 62 5.22 -3.28 9.95
C GLU A 62 6.50 -3.59 9.16
N VAL A 63 7.00 -2.66 8.35
CA VAL A 63 8.31 -2.82 7.69
C VAL A 63 9.42 -2.95 8.72
N LEU A 64 9.46 -2.07 9.73
CA LEU A 64 10.46 -2.17 10.79
C LEU A 64 10.39 -3.51 11.53
N ARG A 65 9.18 -4.01 11.80
CA ARG A 65 8.98 -5.32 12.44
C ARG A 65 9.46 -6.47 11.57
N ALA A 66 9.16 -6.44 10.28
CA ALA A 66 9.51 -7.51 9.35
C ALA A 66 11.03 -7.61 9.12
N VAL A 67 11.74 -6.49 9.20
CA VAL A 67 13.18 -6.43 8.95
C VAL A 67 14.02 -6.48 10.23
N GLN A 68 13.42 -6.69 11.41
CA GLN A 68 14.15 -6.72 12.70
C GLN A 68 15.33 -7.70 12.71
N ASN A 69 15.21 -8.81 11.97
CA ASN A 69 16.24 -9.86 11.91
C ASN A 69 17.06 -9.83 10.62
N GLU A 70 16.85 -8.84 9.74
CA GLU A 70 17.45 -8.78 8.41
C GLU A 70 18.24 -7.49 8.21
N GLN A 71 19.45 -7.60 7.64
CA GLN A 71 20.30 -6.44 7.35
C GLN A 71 19.92 -5.85 5.99
N PHE A 72 18.98 -4.92 5.98
CA PHE A 72 18.67 -4.13 4.79
C PHE A 72 19.38 -2.78 4.82
N SER A 73 19.87 -2.36 3.65
CA SER A 73 20.35 -0.99 3.46
C SER A 73 19.21 0.03 3.57
N ALA A 74 19.51 1.26 4.00
CA ALA A 74 18.51 2.32 4.11
C ALA A 74 17.74 2.60 2.79
N PRO A 75 18.39 2.63 1.60
CA PRO A 75 17.68 2.75 0.32
C PRO A 75 16.71 1.59 0.07
N THR A 76 17.09 0.36 0.43
CA THR A 76 16.23 -0.82 0.27
C THR A 76 15.00 -0.73 1.17
N LEU A 77 15.19 -0.31 2.43
CA LEU A 77 14.08 -0.10 3.37
C LEU A 77 13.11 0.98 2.89
N GLN A 78 13.65 2.12 2.40
CA GLN A 78 12.82 3.19 1.84
C GLN A 78 12.03 2.69 0.63
N ARG A 79 12.66 1.89 -0.25
CA ARG A 79 11.98 1.30 -1.40
C ARG A 79 10.88 0.33 -0.99
N LEU A 80 11.14 -0.53 -0.01
CA LEU A 80 10.16 -1.46 0.54
C LEU A 80 8.96 -0.72 1.15
N GLN A 81 9.20 0.35 1.91
CA GLN A 81 8.14 1.19 2.47
C GLN A 81 7.28 1.85 1.39
N GLN A 82 7.90 2.36 0.31
CA GLN A 82 7.17 2.93 -0.82
C GLN A 82 6.29 1.89 -1.53
N LEU A 83 6.86 0.74 -1.89
CA LEU A 83 6.14 -0.34 -2.57
C LEU A 83 4.96 -0.84 -1.72
N THR A 84 5.20 -1.03 -0.42
CA THR A 84 4.16 -1.47 0.52
C THR A 84 3.05 -0.43 0.63
N SER A 85 3.40 0.86 0.74
CA SER A 85 2.42 1.96 0.81
C SER A 85 1.55 2.05 -0.44
N ASP A 86 2.17 1.93 -1.62
CA ASP A 86 1.45 1.96 -2.89
C ASP A 86 0.54 0.72 -3.04
N ALA A 87 0.99 -0.45 -2.61
CA ALA A 87 0.18 -1.67 -2.61
C ALA A 87 -1.02 -1.56 -1.64
N VAL A 88 -0.82 -1.06 -0.42
CA VAL A 88 -1.90 -0.79 0.54
C VAL A 88 -2.92 0.19 -0.03
N LEU A 89 -2.45 1.29 -0.63
CA LEU A 89 -3.32 2.28 -1.26
C LEU A 89 -4.18 1.64 -2.34
N ARG A 90 -3.59 0.82 -3.22
CA ARG A 90 -4.35 0.11 -4.27
C ARG A 90 -5.42 -0.80 -3.67
N LEU A 91 -5.06 -1.68 -2.75
CA LEU A 91 -5.98 -2.63 -2.11
C LEU A 91 -7.17 -1.92 -1.45
N ILE A 92 -6.89 -0.85 -0.72
CA ILE A 92 -7.92 -0.10 0.01
C ILE A 92 -8.78 0.74 -0.93
N SER A 93 -8.19 1.36 -1.95
CA SER A 93 -8.95 2.15 -2.93
C SER A 93 -9.94 1.26 -3.68
N THR A 94 -9.51 0.06 -4.07
CA THR A 94 -10.41 -0.95 -4.66
C THR A 94 -11.53 -1.32 -3.69
N GLN A 95 -11.20 -1.57 -2.42
CA GLN A 95 -12.21 -1.92 -1.41
C GLN A 95 -13.21 -0.78 -1.14
N LEU A 96 -12.75 0.48 -1.10
CA LEU A 96 -13.64 1.65 -0.97
C LEU A 96 -14.55 1.80 -2.19
N HIS A 97 -14.02 1.63 -3.39
CA HIS A 97 -14.80 1.71 -4.62
C HIS A 97 -15.92 0.65 -4.66
N MET A 98 -15.66 -0.55 -4.14
CA MET A 98 -16.69 -1.60 -4.03
C MET A 98 -17.79 -1.26 -3.01
N LEU A 99 -17.51 -0.43 -2.01
CA LEU A 99 -18.48 -0.02 -0.98
C LEU A 99 -19.24 1.26 -1.33
N GLN A 100 -18.70 2.08 -2.23
CA GLN A 100 -19.43 3.21 -2.79
C GLN A 100 -20.40 2.67 -3.85
N PRO A 101 -21.73 2.74 -3.63
CA PRO A 101 -22.67 2.43 -4.71
C PRO A 101 -22.36 3.38 -5.88
N ALA A 102 -22.44 2.88 -7.11
CA ALA A 102 -22.39 3.72 -8.29
C ALA A 102 -23.41 4.84 -8.10
N THR A 103 -22.94 6.05 -7.82
CA THR A 103 -23.77 7.24 -7.70
C THR A 103 -24.33 7.50 -9.08
N ALA A 104 -25.47 6.88 -9.36
CA ALA A 104 -26.26 7.11 -10.55
C ALA A 104 -26.52 8.62 -10.62
N PRO A 105 -26.23 9.28 -11.74
CA PRO A 105 -26.55 10.69 -11.89
C PRO A 105 -28.08 10.81 -11.78
N LEU A 106 -28.55 11.55 -10.78
CA LEU A 106 -29.90 12.10 -10.76
C LEU A 106 -30.01 13.06 -11.94
N ARG A 107 -30.34 12.54 -13.12
CA ARG A 107 -30.96 13.32 -14.19
C ARG A 107 -32.33 13.75 -13.68
N ARG A 108 -32.38 14.90 -12.98
CA ARG A 108 -33.62 15.67 -12.89
C ARG A 108 -33.82 16.33 -14.25
N ALA A 109 -34.69 15.73 -15.06
CA ALA A 109 -35.40 16.48 -16.08
C ALA A 109 -36.47 17.32 -15.36
N ALA A 110 -36.41 18.63 -15.52
CA ALA A 110 -37.51 19.58 -15.34
C ALA A 110 -37.21 20.80 -16.20
#